data_AF-A0A7X4F9S5-F1
#
_entry.id   AF-A0A7X4F9S5-F1
#
_cell.length_a   1.000
_cell.length_b   1.000
_cell.length_c   1.000
_cell.angle_alpha   90.00
_cell.angle_beta   90.00
_cell.angle_gamma   90.00
#
_symmetry.space_group_name_H-M   'P 1'
#
loop_
_entity.id
_entity.type
_entity.pdbx_description
1 polymer ?
#
loop_
_entity_poly.entity_id
_entity_poly.type
_entity_poly.pdbx_seq_one_letter_code
_entity_poly.pdbx_strand_id
1 'polypeptide(L)'
;MCNQSVGLIQRAVEAAGISTVSITLIEDITRRVKPPRALAVPYPFGHPLGEPNNPELQHAIIAEALALLEDTAEPPIFKVVDTFDVGNGQ
;
A
#
# COMPACT_ATOMS: atom_id res chain seq x y z
N MET A 1 -2.43 -12.87 4.46
CA MET A 1 -1.46 -13.19 3.40
C MET A 1 -0.14 -12.49 3.72
N CYS A 2 1.03 -13.10 3.45
CA CYS A 2 2.30 -12.44 3.74
C CYS A 2 2.74 -11.53 2.58
N ASN A 3 3.52 -10.48 2.88
CA ASN A 3 3.92 -9.44 1.93
C ASN A 3 4.72 -10.02 0.75
N GLN A 4 5.47 -11.11 0.99
CA GLN A 4 6.18 -11.85 -0.05
C GLN A 4 5.23 -12.51 -1.05
N SER A 5 4.23 -13.28 -0.58
CA SER A 5 3.26 -13.92 -1.46
C SER A 5 2.45 -12.89 -2.23
N VAL A 6 2.01 -11.81 -1.57
CA VAL A 6 1.24 -10.75 -2.23
C VAL A 6 2.04 -10.11 -3.36
N GLY A 7 3.32 -9.78 -3.14
CA GLY A 7 4.13 -9.16 -4.19
C GLY A 7 4.40 -10.07 -5.40
N LEU A 8 4.50 -11.39 -5.20
CA LEU A 8 4.61 -12.35 -6.30
C LEU A 8 3.29 -12.47 -7.09
N ILE A 9 2.16 -12.54 -6.39
CA ILE A 9 0.82 -12.54 -7.01
C ILE A 9 0.63 -11.25 -7.81
N GLN A 10 1.01 -10.12 -7.23
CA GLN A 10 0.89 -8.81 -7.84
C GLN A 10 1.58 -8.76 -9.21
N ARG A 11 2.82 -9.28 -9.32
CA ARG A 11 3.54 -9.38 -10.60
C ARG A 11 2.82 -10.26 -11.63
N ALA A 12 2.27 -11.39 -11.20
CA ALA A 12 1.55 -12.28 -12.09
C ALA A 12 0.26 -11.63 -12.63
N VAL A 13 -0.44 -10.86 -11.79
CA VAL A 13 -1.65 -10.13 -12.18
C VAL A 13 -1.32 -8.98 -13.14
N GLU A 14 -0.26 -8.21 -12.90
CA GLU A 14 0.15 -7.15 -13.84
C GLU A 14 0.65 -7.70 -15.18
N ALA A 15 1.34 -8.85 -15.18
CA ALA A 15 1.73 -9.53 -16.42
C ALA A 15 0.50 -9.95 -17.27
N ALA A 16 -0.68 -10.08 -16.67
CA ALA A 16 -1.94 -10.34 -17.36
C ALA A 16 -2.67 -9.05 -17.80
N GLY A 17 -2.06 -7.87 -17.63
CA GLY A 17 -2.62 -6.58 -18.05
C GLY A 17 -3.58 -5.95 -17.04
N ILE A 18 -3.58 -6.40 -15.78
CA ILE A 18 -4.41 -5.83 -14.71
C ILE A 18 -3.51 -5.08 -13.73
N SER A 19 -3.62 -3.76 -13.68
CA SER A 19 -2.85 -2.93 -12.74
C SER A 19 -3.21 -3.21 -11.29
N THR A 20 -2.22 -3.12 -10.41
CA THR A 20 -2.37 -3.49 -9.00
C THR A 20 -1.60 -2.58 -8.06
N VAL A 21 -2.07 -2.49 -6.82
CA VAL A 21 -1.35 -1.89 -5.70
C VAL A 21 -1.58 -2.70 -4.43
N SER A 22 -0.60 -2.71 -3.53
CA SER A 22 -0.72 -3.33 -2.21
C SER A 22 -0.37 -2.37 -1.08
N ILE A 23 -1.02 -2.56 0.06
CA ILE A 23 -0.66 -1.91 1.33
C ILE A 23 0.18 -2.92 2.12
N THR A 24 1.32 -2.48 2.66
CA THR A 24 2.31 -3.34 3.30
C THR A 24 2.68 -2.86 4.70
N LEU A 25 2.98 -3.81 5.59
CA LEU A 25 3.36 -3.56 6.98
C LEU A 25 4.82 -3.95 7.29
N ILE A 26 5.53 -4.52 6.31
CA ILE A 26 6.93 -4.95 6.47
C ILE A 26 7.73 -4.39 5.29
N GLU A 27 8.36 -3.25 5.52
CA GLU A 27 9.15 -2.56 4.49
C GLU A 27 10.29 -3.44 3.98
N ASP A 28 11.05 -4.08 4.86
CA ASP A 28 12.22 -4.89 4.48
C ASP A 28 11.87 -6.01 3.51
N ILE A 29 10.76 -6.70 3.78
CA ILE A 29 10.27 -7.76 2.87
C ILE A 29 9.80 -7.14 1.56
N THR A 30 9.11 -6.01 1.61
CA THR A 30 8.60 -5.33 0.41
C THR A 30 9.72 -4.85 -0.50
N ARG A 31 10.77 -4.24 0.07
CA ARG A 31 11.98 -3.81 -0.65
C ARG A 31 12.70 -4.97 -1.32
N ARG A 32 12.73 -6.15 -0.68
CA ARG A 32 13.33 -7.37 -1.26
C ARG A 32 12.49 -7.94 -2.38
N VAL A 33 11.17 -7.99 -2.21
CA VAL A 33 10.23 -8.59 -3.17
C VAL A 33 10.06 -7.70 -4.40
N LYS A 34 10.08 -6.37 -4.22
CA LYS A 34 9.89 -5.36 -5.27
C LYS A 34 8.58 -5.56 -6.05
N PRO A 35 7.41 -5.52 -5.38
CA PRO A 35 6.13 -5.58 -6.08
C PRO A 35 6.00 -4.38 -7.04
N PRO A 36 5.12 -4.46 -8.06
CA PRO A 36 4.91 -3.37 -9.00
C PRO A 36 4.63 -2.02 -8.32
N ARG A 37 3.73 -2.00 -7.34
CA ARG A 37 3.35 -0.81 -6.56
C ARG A 37 3.00 -1.20 -5.14
N ALA A 38 3.58 -0.53 -4.14
CA ALA A 38 3.24 -0.74 -2.75
C ALA A 38 3.30 0.54 -1.91
N LEU A 39 2.37 0.65 -0.95
CA LEU A 39 2.32 1.68 0.08
C LEU A 39 2.67 1.07 1.43
N ALA A 40 3.78 1.49 2.05
CA ALA A 40 4.08 1.19 3.45
C ALA A 40 3.41 2.20 4.36
N VAL A 41 2.74 1.69 5.39
CA VAL A 41 1.97 2.48 6.35
C VAL A 41 2.50 2.28 7.77
N PRO A 42 2.38 3.27 8.66
CA PRO A 42 3.01 3.27 9.98
C PRO A 42 2.17 2.55 11.04
N TYR A 43 1.37 1.56 10.65
CA TYR A 43 0.38 0.91 11.51
C TYR A 43 0.80 -0.50 11.96
N PRO A 44 0.35 -0.94 13.14
CA PRO A 44 0.69 -2.26 13.64
C PRO A 44 0.10 -3.38 12.78
N PHE A 45 0.70 -4.56 12.89
CA PHE A 45 0.18 -5.78 12.28
C PHE A 45 -1.31 -5.98 12.58
N GLY A 46 -2.06 -6.32 11.54
CA GLY A 46 -3.52 -6.51 11.62
C GLY A 46 -4.34 -5.24 11.38
N HIS A 47 -3.72 -4.06 11.36
CA HIS A 47 -4.43 -2.77 11.21
C HIS A 47 -3.88 -1.94 10.03
N PRO A 48 -3.79 -2.49 8.80
CA PRO A 48 -3.19 -1.78 7.67
C PRO A 48 -3.94 -0.51 7.23
N LEU A 49 -5.17 -0.33 7.70
CA LEU A 49 -5.98 0.87 7.44
C LEU A 49 -6.10 1.77 8.69
N GLY A 50 -5.21 1.60 9.67
CA GLY A 50 -5.21 2.39 10.89
C GLY A 50 -6.28 1.96 11.90
N GLU A 51 -6.71 2.92 12.72
CA GLU A 51 -7.63 2.68 13.83
C GLU A 51 -9.03 2.22 13.37
N PRO A 52 -9.68 1.33 14.15
CA PRO A 52 -11.06 0.96 13.88
C PRO A 52 -12.00 2.16 14.05
N ASN A 53 -13.08 2.18 13.26
CA ASN A 53 -14.10 3.24 13.27
C ASN A 53 -13.59 4.65 12.91
N ASN A 54 -12.45 4.78 12.24
CA ASN A 54 -11.97 6.04 11.67
C ASN A 54 -12.07 6.00 10.13
N PRO A 55 -13.25 6.26 9.54
CA PRO A 55 -13.46 6.16 8.09
C PRO A 55 -12.66 7.18 7.31
N GLU A 56 -12.41 8.37 7.88
CA GLU A 56 -11.59 9.42 7.26
C GLU A 56 -10.17 8.89 7.03
N LEU A 57 -9.56 8.33 8.08
CA LEU A 57 -8.23 7.73 8.00
C LEU A 57 -8.17 6.58 7.00
N GLN A 58 -9.13 5.66 7.09
CA GLN A 58 -9.18 4.48 6.24
C GLN A 58 -9.31 4.87 4.76
N HIS A 59 -10.16 5.86 4.45
CA HIS A 59 -10.28 6.39 3.10
C HIS A 59 -9.03 7.12 2.63
N ALA A 60 -8.35 7.88 3.50
CA ALA A 60 -7.10 8.53 3.16
C ALA A 60 -6.01 7.52 2.79
N ILE A 61 -5.88 6.43 3.55
CA ILE A 61 -4.92 5.35 3.26
C ILE A 61 -5.25 4.65 1.94
N ILE A 62 -6.53 4.34 1.70
CA ILE A 62 -6.97 3.71 0.44
C ILE A 62 -6.73 4.65 -0.75
N ALA A 63 -7.08 5.93 -0.61
CA ALA A 63 -6.87 6.93 -1.65
C ALA A 63 -5.38 7.08 -1.99
N GLU A 64 -4.52 7.13 -0.98
CA GLU A 64 -3.07 7.18 -1.15
C GLU A 64 -2.52 5.93 -1.85
N ALA A 65 -3.03 4.74 -1.51
CA ALA A 65 -2.65 3.52 -2.22
C ALA A 65 -3.10 3.57 -3.69
N LEU A 66 -4.33 4.01 -3.96
CA LEU A 66 -4.86 4.12 -5.33
C LEU A 66 -4.13 5.19 -6.15
N ALA A 67 -3.68 6.29 -5.53
CA ALA A 67 -2.90 7.33 -6.20
C ALA A 67 -1.60 6.79 -6.82
N LEU A 68 -1.03 5.71 -6.28
CA LEU A 68 0.13 5.04 -6.89
C LEU A 68 -0.16 4.43 -8.27
N LEU A 69 -1.43 4.21 -8.62
CA LEU A 69 -1.82 3.76 -9.96
C LEU A 69 -1.71 4.89 -11.00
N GLU A 70 -1.75 6.14 -10.56
CA GLU A 70 -1.60 7.32 -11.41
C GLU A 70 -0.13 7.72 -11.63
N ASP A 71 0.78 7.14 -10.84
CA ASP A 71 2.22 7.35 -11.01
C ASP A 71 2.69 6.74 -12.34
N THR A 72 3.36 7.58 -13.14
CA THR A 72 3.85 7.24 -14.48
C THR A 72 5.27 6.69 -14.47
N ALA A 73 5.91 6.60 -13.30
CA ALA A 73 7.20 5.96 -13.14
C ALA A 73 7.14 4.45 -13.46
N GLU A 74 8.25 3.91 -13.94
CA GLU A 74 8.39 2.48 -14.18
C GLU A 74 8.38 1.72 -12.83
N PRO A 75 7.54 0.69 -12.66
CA PRO A 75 7.59 -0.20 -11.51
C PRO A 75 8.99 -0.79 -11.26
N PRO A 76 9.44 -0.99 -10.01
CA PRO A 76 8.65 -0.95 -8.79
C PRO A 76 8.52 0.45 -8.18
N ILE A 77 7.30 0.79 -7.76
CA ILE A 77 6.99 2.01 -7.00
C ILE A 77 6.77 1.62 -5.55
N PHE A 78 7.58 2.18 -4.65
CA PHE A 78 7.44 1.92 -3.22
C PHE A 78 7.42 3.23 -2.43
N LYS A 79 6.22 3.60 -1.98
CA LYS A 79 6.01 4.79 -1.16
C LYS A 79 5.94 4.40 0.31
N VAL A 80 6.68 5.12 1.14
CA VAL A 80 6.64 5.01 2.60
C VAL A 80 5.98 6.25 3.16
N VAL A 81 5.01 6.07 4.04
CA VAL A 81 4.31 7.16 4.71
C VAL A 81 4.47 6.99 6.22
N ASP A 82 4.97 8.03 6.87
CA ASP A 82 5.21 8.04 8.32
C ASP A 82 3.97 8.46 9.12
N THR A 83 3.06 9.23 8.50
CA THR A 83 1.83 9.70 9.13
C THR A 83 0.77 10.04 8.08
N PHE A 84 -0.50 9.91 8.48
CA PHE A 84 -1.65 10.38 7.70
C PHE A 84 -2.32 11.50 8.51
N ASP A 85 -2.27 12.72 7.99
CA ASP A 85 -2.98 13.86 8.57
C ASP A 85 -4.39 13.93 7.98
N VAL A 86 -5.28 13.17 8.59
CA VAL A 86 -6.71 13.36 8.44
C VAL A 86 -7.13 14.28 9.57
N GLY A 87 -7.31 15.56 9.22
CA GLY A 87 -7.69 16.60 10.17
C GLY A 87 -8.84 16.09 11.03
N ASN A 88 -8.57 15.95 12.33
CA ASN A 88 -9.50 15.39 13.30
C ASN A 88 -10.89 15.98 13.06
N GLY A 89 -11.84 15.17 12.59
CA GLY A 89 -13.24 15.56 12.51
C GLY A 89 -13.69 16.13 13.84
N GLN A 90 -14.06 17.42 13.84
CA GLN A 90 -14.94 18.00 14.85
C GLN A 90 -16.37 17.59 14.57
#